data_AF-A0A5A7Z2J3-F1
#
_entry.id   AF-A0A5A7Z2J3-F1
#
_cell.length_a   1.000
_cell.length_b   1.000
_cell.length_c   1.000
_cell.angle_alpha   90.00
_cell.angle_beta   90.00
_cell.angle_gamma   90.00
#
_symmetry.space_group_name_H-M   'P 1'
#
loop_
_entity.id
_entity.type
_entity.pdbx_description
1 polymer ?
#
loop_
_entity_poly.entity_id
_entity_poly.type
_entity_poly.pdbx_seq_one_letter_code
_entity_poly.pdbx_strand_id
1 'polypeptide(L)'
;MKQPTCEYDLAWALTEAAKPYVGEEHRRHLFVKIGAGDTFEAICKLLPILSLQRVSVDGGLLQECKALLGVYAGRGDMRFLRVCIEKLKRCQISVSASDVGVGQVLVHRA
;
A
#
# COMPACT_ATOMS: atom_id res chain seq x y z
N MET A 1 7.52 6.27 14.44
CA MET A 1 6.37 5.64 13.76
C MET A 1 6.42 4.16 14.06
N LYS A 2 5.34 3.58 14.61
CA LYS A 2 5.30 2.20 15.08
C LYS A 2 5.01 1.31 13.87
N GLN A 3 5.95 0.44 13.53
CA GLN A 3 5.76 -0.61 12.52
C GLN A 3 4.57 -1.50 12.95
N PRO A 4 3.60 -1.82 12.09
CA PRO A 4 2.66 -2.92 12.33
C PRO A 4 3.43 -4.24 12.43
N THR A 5 3.75 -4.65 13.65
CA THR A 5 4.53 -5.87 13.95
C THR A 5 3.73 -7.17 13.77
N CYS A 6 2.45 -7.10 13.38
CA CYS A 6 1.58 -8.25 13.17
C CYS A 6 0.74 -8.08 11.88
N GLU A 7 0.46 -9.19 11.21
CA GLU A 7 -0.36 -9.28 9.99
C GLU A 7 -1.70 -8.53 10.11
N TYR A 8 -2.26 -8.52 11.32
CA TYR A 8 -3.48 -7.80 11.65
C TYR A 8 -3.35 -6.29 11.45
N ASP A 9 -2.28 -5.70 11.97
CA ASP A 9 -2.02 -4.26 11.87
C ASP A 9 -1.74 -3.86 10.41
N LEU A 10 -1.08 -4.74 9.65
CA LEU A 10 -0.85 -4.56 8.22
C LEU A 10 -2.16 -4.57 7.42
N ALA A 11 -3.07 -5.49 7.73
CA ALA A 11 -4.37 -5.56 7.08
C ALA A 11 -5.22 -4.30 7.36
N TRP A 12 -5.17 -3.76 8.57
CA TRP A 12 -5.82 -2.50 8.92
C TRP A 12 -5.22 -1.31 8.17
N ALA A 13 -3.89 -1.19 8.14
CA ALA A 13 -3.21 -0.10 7.44
C ALA A 13 -3.52 -0.10 5.93
N LEU A 14 -3.57 -1.27 5.30
CA LEU A 14 -3.97 -1.41 3.89
C LEU A 14 -5.45 -1.06 3.68
N THR A 15 -6.31 -1.38 4.64
CA THR A 15 -7.74 -1.02 4.57
C THR A 15 -7.93 0.48 4.65
N GLU A 16 -7.21 1.17 5.54
CA GLU A 16 -7.21 2.63 5.62
C GLU A 16 -6.73 3.27 4.32
N ALA A 17 -5.65 2.75 3.72
CA ALA A 17 -5.16 3.22 2.42
C ALA A 17 -6.17 2.98 1.28
N ALA A 18 -6.95 1.90 1.37
CA ALA A 18 -7.95 1.55 0.36
C ALA A 18 -9.28 2.30 0.54
N LYS A 19 -9.59 2.83 1.73
CA LYS A 19 -10.87 3.46 2.08
C LYS A 19 -11.48 4.38 1.01
N PRO A 20 -10.74 5.28 0.35
CA PRO A 20 -11.32 6.16 -0.66
C PRO A 20 -11.65 5.46 -2.00
N TYR A 21 -11.19 4.23 -2.19
CA TYR A 21 -11.32 3.47 -3.44
C TYR A 21 -12.25 2.24 -3.34
N VAL A 22 -12.68 1.88 -2.14
CA VAL A 22 -13.62 0.78 -1.90
C VAL A 22 -14.95 1.28 -1.38
N GLY A 23 -16.04 0.81 -1.99
CA GLY A 23 -17.40 1.08 -1.53
C GLY A 23 -17.65 0.55 -0.12
N GLU A 24 -18.69 1.07 0.54
CA GLU A 24 -19.03 0.69 1.93
C GLU A 24 -19.21 -0.79 2.15
N GLU A 25 -19.91 -1.48 1.25
CA GLU A 25 -20.15 -2.91 1.35
C GLU A 25 -18.85 -3.71 1.32
N HIS A 26 -17.95 -3.36 0.40
CA HIS A 26 -16.63 -3.99 0.29
C HIS A 26 -15.76 -3.73 1.52
N ARG A 27 -15.83 -2.50 2.08
CA ARG A 27 -15.15 -2.16 3.34
C ARG A 27 -15.68 -2.98 4.51
N ARG A 28 -17.01 -3.11 4.65
CA ARG A 28 -17.62 -3.95 5.70
C ARG A 28 -17.17 -5.40 5.59
N HIS A 29 -17.12 -5.95 4.38
CA HIS A 29 -16.63 -7.31 4.16
C HIS A 29 -15.17 -7.48 4.57
N LEU A 30 -14.31 -6.52 4.25
CA LEU A 30 -12.90 -6.52 4.66
C LEU A 30 -12.76 -6.41 6.18
N PHE A 31 -13.53 -5.54 6.85
CA PHE A 31 -13.52 -5.43 8.31
C PHE A 31 -13.96 -6.72 8.99
N VAL A 32 -14.98 -7.41 8.46
CA VAL A 32 -15.43 -8.71 8.98
C VAL A 32 -14.32 -9.75 8.82
N LYS A 33 -13.67 -9.83 7.64
CA LYS A 33 -12.56 -10.76 7.41
C LYS A 33 -11.39 -10.53 8.34
N ILE A 34 -10.98 -9.27 8.51
CA ILE A 34 -9.91 -8.91 9.43
C ILE A 34 -10.33 -9.28 10.86
N GLY A 35 -11.54 -8.92 11.29
CA GLY A 35 -12.10 -9.26 12.60
C GLY A 35 -12.17 -10.77 12.87
N ALA A 36 -12.41 -11.59 11.84
CA ALA A 36 -12.48 -13.04 11.92
C ALA A 36 -11.11 -13.74 11.89
N GLY A 37 -10.00 -13.00 11.68
CA GLY A 37 -8.66 -13.57 11.55
C GLY A 37 -8.27 -14.02 10.14
N ASP A 38 -9.12 -13.77 9.13
CA ASP A 38 -8.81 -14.00 7.71
C ASP A 38 -7.93 -12.87 7.12
N THR A 39 -6.92 -12.45 7.87
CA THR A 39 -6.10 -11.27 7.55
C THR A 39 -5.35 -11.45 6.23
N PHE A 40 -4.83 -12.65 5.96
CA PHE A 40 -4.11 -12.94 4.72
C PHE A 40 -5.02 -12.78 3.50
N GLU A 41 -6.26 -13.28 3.59
CA GLU A 41 -7.22 -13.17 2.49
C GLU A 41 -7.66 -11.70 2.29
N ALA A 42 -7.81 -10.94 3.37
CA ALA A 42 -8.08 -9.50 3.29
C ALA A 42 -6.94 -8.76 2.57
N ILE A 43 -5.69 -9.04 2.94
CA ILE A 43 -4.49 -8.46 2.30
C ILE A 43 -4.43 -8.85 0.82
N CYS A 44 -4.75 -10.10 0.49
CA CYS A 44 -4.80 -10.58 -0.90
C CYS A 44 -5.83 -9.84 -1.76
N LYS A 45 -6.92 -9.35 -1.17
CA LYS A 45 -7.95 -8.56 -1.85
C LYS A 45 -7.59 -7.08 -1.92
N LEU A 46 -6.90 -6.55 -0.91
CA LEU A 46 -6.52 -5.13 -0.83
C LEU A 46 -5.39 -4.76 -1.80
N LEU A 47 -4.33 -5.58 -1.89
CA LEU A 47 -3.16 -5.27 -2.73
C LEU A 47 -3.49 -5.04 -4.22
N PRO A 48 -4.37 -5.85 -4.86
CA PRO A 48 -4.78 -5.61 -6.23
C PRO A 48 -5.56 -4.31 -6.42
N ILE A 49 -6.44 -3.97 -5.47
CA ILE A 49 -7.25 -2.74 -5.51
C ILE A 49 -6.32 -1.53 -5.46
N LEU A 50 -5.43 -1.47 -4.47
CA LEU A 50 -4.46 -0.39 -4.32
C LEU A 50 -3.56 -0.29 -5.57
N SER A 51 -3.11 -1.44 -6.08
CA SER A 51 -2.28 -1.48 -7.29
C SER A 51 -3.03 -0.99 -8.53
N LEU A 52 -4.32 -1.28 -8.68
CA LEU A 52 -5.12 -0.85 -9.82
C LEU A 52 -5.37 0.66 -9.77
N GLN A 53 -5.59 1.19 -8.57
CA GLN A 53 -5.84 2.61 -8.31
C GLN A 53 -4.56 3.45 -8.29
N ARG A 54 -3.38 2.81 -8.45
CA ARG A 54 -2.05 3.46 -8.46
C ARG A 54 -1.80 4.32 -7.22
N VAL A 55 -2.28 3.84 -6.06
CA VAL A 55 -2.14 4.56 -4.79
C VAL A 55 -0.67 4.61 -4.41
N SER A 56 -0.19 5.80 -4.04
CA SER A 56 1.12 5.94 -3.41
C SER A 56 0.99 5.49 -1.95
N VAL A 57 1.41 4.26 -1.69
CA VAL A 57 1.43 3.66 -0.35
C VAL A 57 2.75 4.03 0.33
N ASP A 58 2.80 4.15 1.66
CA ASP A 58 4.04 4.43 2.39
C ASP A 58 5.13 3.35 2.17
N GLY A 59 6.40 3.78 2.20
CA GLY A 59 7.54 2.88 1.97
C GLY A 59 7.71 1.82 3.05
N GLY A 60 7.39 2.15 4.31
CA GLY A 60 7.37 1.19 5.41
C GLY A 60 6.30 0.13 5.21
N LEU A 61 5.09 0.55 4.83
CA LEU A 61 3.98 -0.37 4.58
C LEU A 61 4.27 -1.35 3.43
N LEU A 62 5.01 -0.89 2.40
CA LEU A 62 5.47 -1.75 1.31
C LEU A 62 6.51 -2.78 1.76
N GLN A 63 7.41 -2.43 2.69
CA GLN A 63 8.38 -3.38 3.23
C GLN A 63 7.70 -4.45 4.08
N GLU A 64 6.68 -4.08 4.85
CA GLU A 64 5.91 -5.02 5.66
C GLU A 64 5.08 -5.97 4.80
N CYS A 65 4.49 -5.47 3.70
CA CYS A 65 3.88 -6.33 2.69
C CYS A 65 4.88 -7.35 2.14
N LYS A 66 6.13 -6.93 1.84
CA LYS A 66 7.18 -7.82 1.34
C LYS A 66 7.61 -8.86 2.39
N ALA A 67 7.77 -8.43 3.63
CA ALA A 67 8.11 -9.32 4.75
C ALA A 67 7.03 -10.39 4.94
N LEU A 68 5.75 -10.00 4.92
CA LEU A 68 4.64 -10.93 5.02
C LEU A 68 4.63 -11.95 3.87
N LEU A 69 4.80 -11.51 2.61
CA LEU A 69 4.89 -12.46 1.49
C LEU A 69 6.09 -13.42 1.60
N GLY A 70 7.16 -13.02 2.29
CA GLY A 70 8.28 -13.91 2.59
C GLY A 70 7.89 -15.07 3.50
N VAL A 71 7.01 -14.83 4.48
CA VAL A 71 6.52 -15.85 5.43
C VAL A 71 5.66 -16.90 4.74
N TYR A 72 4.88 -16.49 3.73
CA TYR A 72 3.98 -17.42 3.05
C TYR A 72 4.61 -18.18 1.87
N ALA A 73 5.87 -17.89 1.51
CA ALA A 73 6.56 -18.35 0.29
C ALA A 73 6.24 -19.82 -0.11
N GLY A 74 5.70 -20.02 -1.32
CA GLY A 74 5.28 -21.35 -1.84
C GLY A 74 3.84 -21.46 -2.35
N ARG A 75 2.91 -20.56 -1.96
CA ARG A 75 1.54 -20.51 -2.51
C ARG A 75 1.46 -19.81 -3.88
N GLY A 76 0.60 -20.30 -4.76
CA GLY A 76 0.42 -19.77 -6.12
C GLY A 76 0.06 -18.28 -6.18
N ASP A 77 -0.73 -17.81 -5.21
CA ASP A 77 -1.22 -16.44 -5.13
C ASP A 77 -0.11 -15.40 -4.95
N MET A 78 1.07 -15.81 -4.46
CA MET A 78 2.16 -14.89 -4.19
C MET A 78 2.82 -14.27 -5.41
N ARG A 79 2.78 -14.94 -6.58
CA ARG A 79 3.28 -14.31 -7.81
C ARG A 79 2.46 -13.08 -8.16
N PHE A 80 1.14 -13.18 -8.03
CA PHE A 80 0.23 -12.08 -8.29
C PHE A 80 0.40 -10.95 -7.27
N LEU A 81 0.53 -11.28 -5.98
CA LEU A 81 0.75 -10.28 -4.93
C LEU A 81 2.09 -9.55 -5.08
N ARG A 82 3.16 -10.26 -5.46
CA ARG A 82 4.46 -9.64 -5.75
C ARG A 82 4.36 -8.63 -6.90
N VAL A 83 3.59 -8.94 -7.94
CA VAL A 83 3.34 -8.00 -9.05
C VAL A 83 2.59 -6.76 -8.56
N CYS A 84 1.60 -6.92 -7.67
CA CYS A 84 0.87 -5.77 -7.09
C CYS A 84 1.79 -4.87 -6.28
N ILE A 85 2.65 -5.43 -5.42
CA ILE A 85 3.63 -4.68 -4.63
C ILE A 85 4.61 -3.91 -5.53
N GLU A 86 5.12 -4.53 -6.60
CA GLU A 86 6.04 -3.84 -7.52
C GLU A 86 5.35 -2.76 -8.37
N LYS A 87 4.04 -2.84 -8.58
CA LYS A 87 3.26 -1.74 -9.17
C LYS A 87 3.09 -0.59 -8.19
N LEU A 88 2.80 -0.87 -6.92
CA LEU A 88 2.72 0.13 -5.86
C LEU A 88 4.06 0.85 -5.65
N LYS A 89 5.17 0.11 -5.65
CA LYS A 89 6.53 0.68 -5.59
C LYS A 89 6.78 1.67 -6.73
N ARG A 90 6.33 1.36 -7.96
CA ARG A 90 6.48 2.26 -9.10
C ARG A 90 5.67 3.55 -8.96
N CYS A 91 4.53 3.50 -8.26
CA CYS A 91 3.72 4.70 -8.00
C CYS A 91 4.41 5.66 -7.01
N GLN A 92 5.22 5.15 -6.08
CA GLN A 92 6.04 6.01 -5.20
C GLN A 92 7.14 6.75 -5.96
N ILE A 93 7.79 6.09 -6.92
CA ILE A 93 8.95 6.64 -7.64
C ILE A 93 8.52 7.84 -8.51
N SER A 94 7.30 7.84 -9.05
CA SER A 94 6.78 8.95 -9.87
C SER A 94 6.43 10.20 -9.07
N VAL A 95 6.15 10.11 -7.76
CA VAL A 95 5.86 11.28 -6.92
C VAL A 95 7.16 11.98 -6.46
N SER A 96 8.28 11.26 -6.43
CA SER A 96 9.58 11.82 -6.01
C SER A 96 10.41 12.42 -7.15
N ALA A 97 9.93 12.36 -8.40
CA ALA A 97 10.65 12.88 -9.57
C ALA A 97 10.18 14.28 -10.01
N SER A 98 9.38 14.96 -9.20
CA SER A 98 8.87 16.31 -9.50
C SER A 98 8.86 17.21 -8.26
N ASP A 99 10.02 17.38 -7.64
CA ASP A 99 10.36 18.45 -6.68
C ASP A 99 11.91 18.38 -6.51
N VAL A 100 12.79 19.30 -6.93
CA VAL A 100 12.72 20.73 -7.18
C VAL A 100 13.74 21.13 -8.27
N GLY A 101 13.25 21.86 -9.27
CA GLY A 101 14.00 22.70 -10.21
C GLY A 101 12.92 23.31 -11.09
N VAL A 102 12.57 24.59 -11.01
CA VAL A 102 13.40 25.79 -11.18
C VAL A 102 12.58 27.03 -10.76
N GLY A 103 13.26 28.04 -10.22
CA GLY A 103 13.01 29.45 -10.58
C GLY A 103 12.21 30.32 -9.61
N GLN A 104 12.91 31.25 -8.93
CA GLN A 104 12.62 32.70 -8.85
C GLN A 104 13.42 33.31 -7.68
N VAL A 105 13.96 34.53 -7.70
CA VAL A 105 14.32 35.51 -8.73
C VAL A 105 15.26 36.47 -7.98
N LEU A 106 16.35 36.85 -8.62
CA LEU A 106 17.25 37.90 -8.17
C LEU A 106 16.48 39.23 -8.14
N VAL A 107 16.26 39.83 -6.96
CA VAL A 107 15.84 41.24 -6.86
C VAL A 107 17.01 42.10 -6.39
N HIS A 108 17.64 42.75 -7.37
CA HIS A 108 18.43 43.96 -7.15
C HIS A 108 17.49 45.13 -6.84
N ARG A 109 17.79 45.87 -5.76
CA ARG A 109 17.50 47.30 -5.57
C ARG A 109 18.19 47.72 -4.28
N ALA A 110 18.85 48.85 -4.14
CA ALA A 110 19.51 49.82 -5.02
C ALA A 110 20.41 50.61 -4.06
#